data_AF-A0A8T3PG11-F1
#
_entry.id   AF-A0A8T3PG11-F1
#
_cell.length_a   1.000
_cell.length_b   1.000
_cell.length_c   1.000
_cell.angle_alpha   90.00
_cell.angle_beta   90.00
_cell.angle_gamma   90.00
#
_symmetry.space_group_name_H-M   'P 1'
#
loop_
_entity.id
_entity.type
_entity.pdbx_description
1 polymer ?
#
loop_
_entity_poly.entity_id
_entity_poly.type
_entity_poly.pdbx_seq_one_letter_code
_entity_poly.pdbx_strand_id
1 'polypeptide(L)' 'MASDSAFDGWLKAHGGIEREVVVAIHNKASGKQTVTLTALQETALCHGWVDT' A
#
# COMPACT_ATOMS: atom_id res chain seq x y z
N MET A 1 -13.39 6.30 -2.61
CA MET A 1 -12.29 5.58 -3.29
C MET A 1 -11.24 5.29 -2.23
N ALA A 2 -11.01 4.04 -1.78
CA ALA A 2 -9.80 3.77 -1.00
C ALA A 2 -8.58 4.05 -1.87
N SER A 3 -8.09 5.26 -1.66
CA SER A 3 -6.84 5.75 -2.18
C SER A 3 -5.72 5.13 -1.38
N ASP A 4 -4.50 5.36 -1.87
CA ASP A 4 -3.23 5.15 -1.18
C ASP A 4 -3.27 5.55 0.31
N SER A 5 -4.18 6.45 0.70
CA SER A 5 -4.50 6.81 2.09
C SER A 5 -4.71 5.65 3.06
N ALA A 6 -5.29 4.52 2.64
CA ALA A 6 -5.49 3.38 3.54
C ALA A 6 -4.16 2.68 3.87
N PHE A 7 -3.31 2.50 2.85
CA PHE A 7 -1.99 1.90 3.03
C PHE A 7 -1.02 2.88 3.70
N ASP A 8 -1.05 4.15 3.32
CA ASP A 8 -0.32 5.25 3.97
C ASP A 8 -0.68 5.34 5.46
N GLY A 9 -1.97 5.32 5.80
CA GLY A 9 -2.43 5.31 7.19
C GLY A 9 -1.96 4.07 7.96
N TRP A 10 -1.95 2.91 7.30
CA TRP A 10 -1.45 1.68 7.91
C TRP A 10 0.06 1.77 8.17
N LEU A 11 0.86 2.25 7.21
CA LEU A 11 2.31 2.43 7.37
C LEU A 11 2.65 3.45 8.47
N LYS A 12 1.90 4.55 8.58
CA LYS A 12 2.07 5.53 9.67
C LYS A 12 1.88 4.91 11.05
N ALA A 13 0.92 4.00 11.18
CA ALA A 13 0.57 3.39 12.46
C ALA A 13 1.44 2.17 12.80
N HIS A 14 1.83 1.38 11.80
CA HIS A 14 2.43 0.05 12.02
C HIS A 14 3.79 -0.13 11.36
N GLY A 15 4.15 0.69 10.37
CA GLY A 15 5.36 0.51 9.56
C GLY A 15 6.66 0.59 10.38
N GLY A 16 6.67 1.27 11.52
CA GLY A 16 7.85 1.27 12.39
C GLY A 16 8.07 -0.04 13.17
N ILE A 17 7.09 -0.94 13.20
CA ILE A 17 7.06 -2.12 14.08
C ILE A 17 6.93 -3.41 13.27
N GLU A 18 6.02 -3.42 12.30
CA GLU A 18 5.78 -4.57 11.44
C GLU A 18 6.92 -4.74 10.44
N ARG A 19 7.29 -6.00 10.20
CA ARG A 19 8.38 -6.34 9.26
C ARG A 19 7.90 -6.60 7.85
N GLU A 20 6.63 -6.99 7.71
CA GLU A 20 6.06 -7.46 6.45
C GLU A 20 4.58 -7.09 6.39
N VAL A 21 4.09 -6.83 5.18
CA VAL A 21 2.66 -6.67 4.90
C VAL A 21 2.36 -7.23 3.51
N VAL A 22 1.23 -7.90 3.37
CA VAL A 22 0.77 -8.40 2.07
C VAL A 22 -0.34 -7.50 1.56
N VAL A 23 -0.12 -6.87 0.41
CA VAL A 23 -1.14 -6.06 -0.27
C VAL A 23 -1.64 -6.81 -1.50
N ALA A 24 -2.96 -7.03 -1.56
CA ALA A 24 -3.57 -7.69 -2.71
C ALA A 24 -3.94 -6.66 -3.79
N ILE A 25 -3.50 -6.92 -5.03
CA ILE A 25 -3.96 -6.20 -6.22
C ILE A 25 -5.11 -7.01 -6.83
N HIS A 26 -6.25 -6.35 -7.04
CA HIS A 26 -7.44 -7.00 -7.60
C HIS A 26 -7.62 -6.63 -9.07
N ASN A 27 -8.03 -7.60 -9.89
CA ASN A 27 -8.43 -7.32 -11.27
C ASN A 27 -9.61 -6.32 -11.28
N LYS A 28 -9.61 -5.34 -12.19
CA LYS A 28 -10.70 -4.34 -12.33
C LYS A 28 -12.08 -4.97 -12.48
N ALA A 29 -12.19 -6.10 -13.18
CA ALA A 29 -13.43 -6.84 -13.37
C ALA A 29 -13.99 -7.45 -12.07
N SER A 30 -13.19 -7.53 -11.01
CA SER A 30 -13.67 -8.01 -9.70
C SER A 30 -14.57 -7.01 -8.97
N GLY A 31 -14.63 -5.75 -9.43
CA GLY A 31 -15.37 -4.67 -8.76
C GLY A 31 -14.81 -4.29 -7.39
N LYS A 32 -13.74 -4.96 -6.92
CA LYS A 32 -13.08 -4.62 -5.67
C LYS A 32 -12.24 -3.37 -5.84
N GLN A 33 -12.17 -2.64 -4.73
CA GLN A 33 -11.20 -1.59 -4.49
C GLN A 33 -9.79 -2.08 -4.92
N THR A 34 -9.15 -1.40 -5.86
CA THR A 34 -7.77 -1.70 -6.24
C THR A 34 -6.94 -0.42 -6.27
N VAL A 35 -5.68 -0.55 -5.87
CA VAL A 35 -4.64 0.46 -6.03
C VAL A 35 -3.71 -0.02 -7.16
N THR A 36 -3.04 0.90 -7.86
CA THR A 36 -2.03 0.51 -8.85
C THR A 36 -0.77 0.01 -8.14
N LEU A 37 0.00 -0.86 -8.79
CA LEU A 37 1.29 -1.30 -8.24
C LEU A 37 2.24 -0.11 -7.99
N THR A 38 2.27 0.84 -8.92
CA THR A 38 3.10 2.05 -8.82
C THR A 38 2.74 2.88 -7.59
N ALA A 39 1.46 3.12 -7.34
CA ALA A 39 1.05 3.94 -6.19
C ALA A 39 1.34 3.24 -4.85
N LEU A 40 1.24 1.90 -4.80
CA LEU A 40 1.69 1.13 -3.63
C LEU A 40 3.19 1.27 -3.38
N GLN A 41 4.00 1.14 -4.43
CA GLN A 41 5.45 1.28 -4.34
C GLN A 41 5.86 2.69 -3.91
N GLU A 42 5.29 3.72 -4.53
CA GLU A 42 5.56 5.13 -4.17
C GLU A 42 5.21 5.42 -2.70
N THR A 43 4.08 4.89 -2.22
CA THR A 43 3.69 5.03 -0.81
C THR A 43 4.70 4.35 0.11
N ALA A 44 5.10 3.11 -0.18
CA ALA A 44 6.07 2.39 0.64
C ALA A 44 7.45 3.09 0.67
N LEU A 45 7.90 3.63 -0.47
CA LEU A 45 9.14 4.41 -0.58
C LEU A 45 9.09 5.67 0.29
N CYS A 46 7.97 6.41 0.28
CA CYS A 46 7.78 7.61 1.12
C CYS A 46 7.89 7.33 2.62
N HIS A 47 7.60 6.10 3.05
CA HIS A 47 7.73 5.65 4.44
C HIS A 47 9.07 4.96 4.74
N GLY A 48 9.97 4.87 3.77
CA GLY A 48 11.26 4.16 3.90
C GLY A 48 11.08 2.67 4.15
N TRP A 49 9.97 2.08 3.70
CA TRP A 49 9.60 0.69 3.98
C TRP A 49 10.19 -0.31 2.99
N VAL A 50 10.48 0.18 1.80
CA VAL A 50 11.13 -0.57 0.72
C VAL A 50 12.22 0.31 0.12
N ASP A 51 13.23 -0.32 -0.45
CA ASP A 51 14.28 0.34 -1.22
C ASP A 51 14.02 0.17 -2.73
N THR A 52 14.67 1.02 -3.55
CA THR A 52 14.66 0.93 -5.02
C THR A 52 15.56 -0.16 -5.57
#